data_AF-A0A4R8W9Z9-F1
#
_entry.id   AF-A0A4R8W9Z9-F1
#
_cell.length_a   1.000
_cell.length_b   1.000
_cell.length_c   1.000
_cell.angle_alpha   90.00
_cell.angle_beta   90.00
_cell.angle_gamma   90.00
#
_symmetry.space_group_name_H-M   'P 1'
#
loop_
_entity.id
_entity.type
_entity.pdbx_description
1 polymer ?
#
loop_
_entity_poly.entity_id
_entity_poly.type
_entity_poly.pdbx_seq_one_letter_code
_entity_poly.pdbx_strand_id
1 'polypeptide(L)'
;MQFGATRVIVVTIIVSFITAWVLAGSAAIAQYFYGGNFVGNTVLTGVILWAGFTAARMITHDAFDRRPWGLTALNLAHELVTIVVMALIIGLFGISAA
;
A
#
# COMPACT_ATOMS: atom_id res chain seq x y z
N MET A 1 20.27 -19.74 -5.99
CA MET A 1 20.80 -19.38 -4.66
C MET A 1 19.62 -19.13 -3.73
N GLN A 2 19.38 -19.99 -2.75
CA GLN A 2 18.29 -19.80 -1.79
C GLN A 2 18.79 -18.86 -0.69
N PHE A 3 18.17 -17.69 -0.54
CA PHE A 3 18.52 -16.75 0.53
C PHE A 3 18.09 -17.32 1.89
N GLY A 4 18.90 -17.14 2.93
CA GLY A 4 18.51 -17.50 4.30
C GLY A 4 17.31 -16.67 4.78
N ALA A 5 16.42 -17.28 5.57
CA ALA A 5 15.16 -16.67 6.03
C ALA A 5 15.36 -15.27 6.66
N THR A 6 16.42 -15.10 7.45
CA THR A 6 16.79 -13.81 8.07
C THR A 6 16.93 -12.69 7.05
N ARG A 7 17.57 -12.97 5.90
CA ARG A 7 17.78 -11.96 4.85
C ARG A 7 16.46 -11.52 4.23
N VAL A 8 15.53 -12.46 4.00
CA VAL A 8 14.21 -12.15 3.44
C VAL A 8 13.42 -11.27 4.40
N ILE A 9 13.40 -11.60 5.70
CA ILE A 9 12.70 -10.81 6.72
C ILE A 9 13.22 -9.38 6.79
N VAL A 10 14.55 -9.20 6.81
CA VAL A 10 15.17 -7.86 6.83
C VAL A 10 14.76 -7.06 5.60
N VAL A 11 14.78 -7.67 4.41
CA VAL A 11 14.34 -7.01 3.17
C VAL A 11 12.86 -6.64 3.25
N THR A 12 11.99 -7.52 3.74
CA THR A 12 10.56 -7.24 3.90
C THR A 12 10.34 -6.04 4.82
N ILE A 13 11.01 -5.98 5.98
CA ILE A 13 10.88 -4.84 6.90
C ILE A 13 11.26 -3.53 6.21
N ILE A 14 12.39 -3.51 5.49
CA ILE A 14 12.86 -2.32 4.78
C ILE A 14 11.86 -1.89 3.70
N VAL A 15 11.39 -2.83 2.87
CA VAL A 15 10.45 -2.52 1.78
C VAL A 15 9.10 -2.08 2.33
N SER A 16 8.60 -2.73 3.39
CA SER A 16 7.37 -2.30 4.07
C SER A 16 7.49 -0.90 4.68
N PHE A 17 8.65 -0.57 5.25
CA PHE A 17 8.91 0.79 5.73
C PHE A 17 8.89 1.82 4.59
N ILE A 18 9.55 1.53 3.47
CA ILE A 18 9.55 2.41 2.29
C ILE A 18 8.11 2.62 1.79
N THR A 19 7.32 1.55 1.68
CA THR A 19 5.91 1.64 1.27
C THR A 19 5.12 2.54 2.21
N ALA A 20 5.25 2.34 3.53
CA ALA A 20 4.56 3.16 4.52
C ALA A 20 5.01 4.63 4.48
N TRP A 21 6.31 4.89 4.25
CA TRP A 21 6.84 6.24 4.14
C TRP A 21 6.32 6.99 2.92
N VAL A 22 6.29 6.33 1.75
CA VAL A 22 5.70 6.90 0.53
C VAL A 22 4.21 7.18 0.73
N LEU A 23 3.47 6.22 1.30
CA LEU A 23 2.05 6.39 1.60
C LEU A 23 1.80 7.57 2.54
N ALA A 24 2.59 7.72 3.60
CA ALA A 24 2.48 8.84 4.54
C ALA A 24 2.78 10.18 3.85
N GLY A 25 3.81 10.25 3.01
CA GLY A 25 4.14 11.44 2.22
C GLY A 25 3.02 11.82 1.25
N SER A 26 2.47 10.86 0.51
CA SER A 26 1.34 11.09 -0.39
C SER A 26 0.08 11.56 0.34
N ALA A 27 -0.23 10.96 1.50
CA ALA A 27 -1.36 11.35 2.32
C ALA A 27 -1.19 12.76 2.91
N ALA A 28 0.01 13.13 3.34
CA ALA A 28 0.31 14.49 3.82
C ALA A 28 0.12 15.54 2.72
N ILE A 29 0.56 15.24 1.49
CA ILE A 29 0.32 16.11 0.33
C ILE A 29 -1.18 16.22 0.06
N ALA A 30 -1.91 15.11 0.02
CA ALA A 30 -3.36 15.13 -0.18
C ALA A 30 -4.09 15.94 0.90
N GLN A 31 -3.71 15.78 2.18
CA GLN A 31 -4.26 16.55 3.30
C GLN A 31 -4.02 18.05 3.11
N TYR A 32 -2.85 18.45 2.63
CA TYR A 32 -2.53 19.86 2.40
C TYR A 32 -3.47 20.52 1.39
N PHE A 33 -3.90 19.79 0.34
CA PHE A 33 -4.79 20.33 -0.69
C PHE A 33 -6.28 20.18 -0.35
N TYR A 34 -6.68 19.06 0.24
CA TYR A 34 -8.09 18.74 0.43
C TYR A 34 -8.61 19.00 1.85
N GLY A 35 -7.73 19.12 2.85
CA GLY A 35 -8.09 19.38 4.24
C GLY A 35 -9.02 18.31 4.84
N GLY A 36 -9.67 18.64 5.97
CA GLY A 36 -10.65 17.75 6.60
C GLY A 36 -10.02 16.57 7.37
N ASN A 37 -10.70 15.43 7.37
CA ASN A 37 -10.30 14.27 8.17
C ASN A 37 -9.07 13.55 7.60
N PHE A 38 -7.95 13.62 8.31
CA PHE A 38 -6.69 13.00 7.90
C PHE A 38 -6.77 11.47 7.75
N VAL A 39 -7.52 10.77 8.60
CA VAL A 39 -7.72 9.32 8.47
C VAL A 39 -8.41 9.01 7.15
N GLY A 40 -9.49 9.73 6.84
CA GLY A 40 -10.24 9.57 5.60
C GLY A 40 -9.38 9.82 4.37
N ASN A 41 -8.60 10.90 4.38
CA ASN A 41 -7.70 11.26 3.29
C ASN A 41 -6.57 10.24 3.11
N THR A 42 -6.03 9.70 4.20
CA THR A 42 -4.96 8.70 4.15
C THR A 42 -5.48 7.38 3.58
N VAL A 43 -6.66 6.92 4.02
CA VAL A 43 -7.28 5.70 3.49
C VAL A 43 -7.63 5.86 2.03
N LEU A 44 -8.26 6.96 1.64
CA LEU A 44 -8.62 7.23 0.25
C LEU A 44 -7.38 7.28 -0.65
N THR A 45 -6.33 7.98 -0.21
CA THR A 45 -5.03 8.04 -0.91
C THR A 45 -4.44 6.64 -1.07
N GLY A 46 -4.42 5.84 -0.02
CA GLY A 46 -3.94 4.45 -0.05
C GLY A 46 -4.70 3.58 -1.06
N VAL A 47 -6.04 3.66 -1.08
CA VAL A 47 -6.88 2.91 -2.03
C VAL A 47 -6.59 3.33 -3.48
N ILE A 48 -6.44 4.63 -3.75
CA ILE A 48 -6.13 5.13 -5.09
C ILE A 48 -4.74 4.66 -5.55
N LEU A 49 -3.72 4.78 -4.68
CA LEU A 49 -2.37 4.32 -4.99
C LEU A 49 -2.31 2.80 -5.21
N TRP A 50 -3.03 2.04 -4.38
CA TRP A 50 -3.19 0.60 -4.59
C TRP A 50 -3.83 0.30 -5.95
N ALA A 51 -4.94 0.96 -6.30
CA ALA A 51 -5.63 0.71 -7.55
C ALA A 51 -4.72 1.01 -8.77
N GLY A 52 -4.05 2.17 -8.75
CA GLY A 52 -3.25 2.66 -9.86
C GLY A 52 -1.88 1.98 -10.03
N PHE A 53 -1.14 1.79 -8.94
CA PHE A 53 0.25 1.31 -9.02
C PHE A 53 0.41 -0.19 -8.71
N THR A 54 -0.48 -0.74 -7.88
CA THR A 54 -0.35 -2.11 -7.40
C THR A 54 -1.29 -3.04 -8.18
N ALA A 55 -2.59 -2.74 -8.18
CA ALA A 55 -3.60 -3.59 -8.80
C ALA A 55 -3.48 -3.62 -10.33
N ALA A 56 -3.44 -2.44 -10.96
CA ALA A 56 -3.28 -2.35 -12.42
C ALA A 56 -2.03 -3.08 -12.92
N ARG A 57 -0.91 -2.96 -12.18
CA ARG A 57 0.35 -3.66 -12.49
C ARG A 57 0.20 -5.17 -12.35
N MET A 58 -0.29 -5.65 -11.20
CA MET A 58 -0.44 -7.09 -10.96
C MET A 58 -1.38 -7.76 -11.96
N ILE A 59 -2.53 -7.13 -12.27
CA ILE A 59 -3.47 -7.66 -13.26
C ILE A 59 -2.79 -7.86 -14.61
N THR A 60 -2.01 -6.87 -15.05
CA THR A 60 -1.31 -6.95 -16.34
C THR A 60 -0.28 -8.08 -16.34
N HIS A 61 0.57 -8.16 -15.30
CA HIS A 61 1.58 -9.22 -15.21
C HIS A 61 0.97 -10.61 -15.10
N ASP A 62 0.00 -10.80 -14.21
CA ASP A 62 -0.65 -12.10 -14.00
C ASP A 62 -1.41 -12.56 -15.26
N ALA A 63 -1.98 -11.63 -16.03
CA ALA A 63 -2.62 -11.94 -17.31
C ALA A 63 -1.61 -12.47 -18.34
N PHE A 64 -0.43 -11.86 -18.44
CA PHE A 64 0.66 -12.35 -19.31
C PHE A 64 1.21 -13.70 -18.84
N ASP A 65 1.34 -13.88 -17.52
CA ASP A 65 1.81 -15.13 -16.92
C ASP A 65 0.74 -16.24 -16.91
N ARG A 66 -0.47 -15.95 -17.40
CA ARG A 66 -1.64 -16.85 -17.42
C ARG A 66 -1.94 -17.45 -16.05
N ARG A 67 -1.79 -16.65 -15.00
CA ARG A 67 -2.10 -17.08 -13.64
C ARG A 67 -3.62 -17.26 -13.47
N PRO A 68 -4.06 -18.23 -12.65
CA PRO A 68 -5.47 -18.37 -12.29
C PRO A 68 -6.02 -17.09 -11.68
N TRP A 69 -7.16 -16.61 -12.18
CA TRP A 69 -7.75 -15.33 -11.75
C TRP A 69 -8.08 -15.27 -10.25
N GLY A 70 -8.38 -16.42 -9.64
CA GLY A 70 -8.58 -16.52 -8.19
C GLY A 70 -7.33 -16.19 -7.37
N LEU A 71 -6.14 -16.55 -7.87
CA LEU A 71 -4.87 -16.21 -7.22
C LEU A 71 -4.56 -14.72 -7.37
N THR A 72 -4.83 -14.14 -8.54
CA THR A 72 -4.71 -12.69 -8.75
C THR A 72 -5.63 -11.94 -7.81
N ALA A 73 -6.91 -12.30 -7.73
CA ALA A 73 -7.87 -11.67 -6.83
C ALA A 73 -7.44 -11.76 -5.36
N LEU A 74 -6.94 -12.92 -4.91
CA LEU A 74 -6.45 -13.11 -3.55
C LEU A 74 -5.24 -12.22 -3.25
N ASN A 75 -4.27 -12.13 -4.16
CA ASN A 75 -3.10 -11.28 -4.00
C ASN A 75 -3.47 -9.79 -4.01
N LEU A 76 -4.37 -9.38 -4.92
CA LEU A 76 -4.91 -8.02 -4.95
C LEU A 76 -5.57 -7.64 -3.63
N ALA A 77 -6.41 -8.53 -3.09
CA ALA A 77 -7.08 -8.32 -1.81
C ALA A 77 -6.08 -8.28 -0.64
N HIS A 78 -5.07 -9.15 -0.63
CA HIS A 78 -4.03 -9.14 0.39
C HIS A 78 -3.27 -7.81 0.39
N GLU A 79 -2.81 -7.34 -0.77
CA GLU A 79 -2.12 -6.06 -0.88
C GLU A 79 -3.03 -4.87 -0.52
N LEU A 80 -4.32 -4.94 -0.86
CA LEU A 80 -5.29 -3.92 -0.46
C LEU A 80 -5.40 -3.84 1.07
N VAL A 81 -5.57 -4.99 1.73
CA VAL A 81 -5.66 -5.06 3.20
C VAL A 81 -4.39 -4.52 3.83
N THR A 82 -3.22 -4.92 3.34
CA THR A 82 -1.92 -4.42 3.82
C THR A 82 -1.84 -2.89 3.73
N ILE A 83 -2.16 -2.31 2.56
CA ILE A 83 -2.14 -0.85 2.37
C ILE A 83 -3.18 -0.13 3.23
N VAL A 84 -4.40 -0.67 3.35
CA VAL A 84 -5.45 -0.07 4.18
C VAL A 84 -5.06 -0.10 5.66
N VAL A 85 -4.49 -1.18 6.16
CA VAL A 85 -4.00 -1.25 7.55
C VAL A 85 -2.88 -0.24 7.78
N MET A 86 -1.92 -0.14 6.86
CA MET A 86 -0.88 0.91 6.93
C MET A 86 -1.50 2.31 6.91
N ALA A 87 -2.46 2.57 6.03
CA ALA A 87 -3.15 3.85 5.91
C ALA A 87 -3.92 4.21 7.18
N LEU A 88 -4.56 3.24 7.83
CA LEU A 88 -5.24 3.44 9.11
C LEU A 88 -4.25 3.78 10.21
N ILE A 89 -3.13 3.04 10.33
CA ILE A 89 -2.09 3.34 11.31
C ILE A 89 -1.55 4.76 11.06
N ILE A 90 -1.16 5.08 9.83
CA ILE A 90 -0.64 6.41 9.48
C ILE A 90 -1.68 7.50 9.78
N GLY A 91 -2.95 7.29 9.39
CA GLY A 91 -4.01 8.26 9.60
C GLY A 91 -4.34 8.49 11.07
N LEU A 92 -4.26 7.45 11.91
CA LEU A 92 -4.54 7.54 13.35
C LEU A 92 -3.39 8.17 14.15
N PHE A 93 -2.14 7.97 13.73
CA PHE A 93 -0.96 8.50 14.42
C PHE A 93 -0.39 9.79 13.80
N GLY A 94 -0.77 10.10 12.56
CA GLY A 94 -0.32 11.30 11.86
C GLY A 94 -1.10 12.55 12.24
N ILE A 95 -0.49 13.71 11.98
CA ILE A 95 -1.03 15.01 12.40
C ILE A 95 -2.31 15.30 11.61
N SER A 96 -3.46 15.27 12.30
CA SER A 96 -4.66 15.96 11.84
C SER A 96 -4.31 17.44 11.74
N ALA A 97 -4.23 17.98 10.51
CA ALA A 97 -4.09 19.42 10.32
C ALA A 97 -5.20 20.11 11.11
N ALA A 98 -4.80 20.81 12.17
CA ALA A 98 -5.67 21.63 13.00
C ALA A 98 -6.16 22.84 12.20
#